data_AF-A0A128A1H2-F1
#
_entry.id   AF-A0A128A1H2-F1
#
_cell.length_a   1.000
_cell.length_b   1.000
_cell.length_c   1.000
_cell.angle_alpha   90.00
_cell.angle_beta   90.00
_cell.angle_gamma   90.00
#
_symmetry.space_group_name_H-M   'P 1'
#
loop_
_entity.id
_entity.type
_entity.pdbx_description
1 polymer ?
#
loop_
_entity_poly.entity_id
_entity_poly.type
_entity_poly.pdbx_seq_one_letter_code
_entity_poly.pdbx_strand_id
1 'polypeptide(L)'
;MAKPKRQESKPKPKDSTHDVVKKMSSISDATKTLASEVKTMSKIFVENQKILISMKDMISSVNSSLDQIQKNSRQMNIIEEDTQRLFSGMSQVKAHSNLIDKINNQINKLQDHVEKIRDKQESMPDTNKIMQSIADNLDSTRNNTKMIMHVSEKTEKIREEIKHAVNNSESLSSLSNEIGELRKSTSEISSKTESLSNLHKEIEEVRQDTREISSKAEKMSGLEQSISNLKGELGDIITKTDAMSSMNSQIRNVGLEIDSLIKKTDSLSALGNDIRSINSEFTNFKDSIVGKNQNLDEKISDFAELLNKNSASISEFNKKTYEISQQLQDIRSVTHKTSQNTSHEVMGLLRLSEFQSNIRMRSESKYGTLEDIEKMTGQTKDMVNLFDKISIEVETKMPLPIEVRQWSISKILDCADRWEIRFTDVFRLLITELGSDIVKESIRMEQVRDLFGIRAVDEIRRELNITS
;
A
#
# COMPACT_ATOMS: atom_id res chain seq x y z
N MET A 1 19.03 -3.32 143.36
CA MET A 1 18.04 -2.22 143.47
C MET A 1 18.33 -1.19 142.38
N ALA A 2 17.27 -0.54 141.88
CA ALA A 2 17.23 0.66 141.02
C ALA A 2 17.07 0.48 139.48
N LYS A 3 15.80 0.69 139.08
CA LYS A 3 15.24 1.42 137.90
C LYS A 3 15.44 0.87 136.46
N PRO A 4 14.33 0.62 135.73
CA PRO A 4 14.33 0.58 134.28
C PRO A 4 14.17 2.01 133.72
N LYS A 5 14.90 2.35 132.65
CA LYS A 5 14.76 3.63 131.94
C LYS A 5 14.39 3.37 130.48
N ARG A 6 13.08 3.48 130.24
CA ARG A 6 12.38 4.02 129.06
C ARG A 6 13.15 4.04 127.73
N GLN A 7 12.72 3.17 126.81
CA GLN A 7 12.97 3.33 125.37
C GLN A 7 11.91 4.27 124.81
N GLU A 8 12.34 5.43 124.30
CA GLU A 8 11.50 6.35 123.55
C GLU A 8 11.34 5.89 122.10
N SER A 9 10.09 5.97 121.67
CA SER A 9 9.50 5.84 120.34
C SER A 9 10.34 6.28 119.15
N LYS A 10 10.43 5.41 118.13
CA LYS A 10 10.49 5.81 116.72
C LYS A 10 9.39 5.09 115.91
N PRO A 11 8.77 5.77 114.93
CA PRO A 11 7.45 5.42 114.42
C PRO A 11 7.50 4.30 113.38
N LYS A 12 6.44 3.48 113.31
CA LYS A 12 6.08 2.73 112.10
C LYS A 12 5.84 3.72 110.95
N PRO A 13 6.29 3.36 109.74
CA PRO A 13 5.39 3.40 108.58
C PRO A 13 5.45 2.03 107.88
N LYS A 14 4.35 1.28 107.74
CA LYS A 14 3.40 1.37 106.62
C LYS A 14 4.12 1.56 105.28
N ASP A 15 4.17 0.51 104.45
CA ASP A 15 3.97 0.58 102.98
C ASP A 15 4.53 -0.64 102.22
N SER A 16 4.05 -1.85 102.48
CA SER A 16 4.25 -2.97 101.53
C SER A 16 3.14 -3.03 100.46
N THR A 17 1.93 -2.56 100.79
CA THR A 17 0.78 -2.59 99.88
C THR A 17 0.79 -1.42 98.89
N HIS A 18 1.23 -0.23 99.31
CA HIS A 18 1.29 0.95 98.45
C HIS A 18 2.33 0.81 97.32
N ASP A 19 3.50 0.22 97.61
CA ASP A 19 4.52 -0.07 96.59
C ASP A 19 4.07 -1.15 95.59
N VAL A 20 3.29 -2.14 96.03
CA VAL A 20 2.69 -3.15 95.14
C VAL A 20 1.63 -2.50 94.25
N VAL A 21 0.76 -1.66 94.79
CA VAL A 21 -0.25 -0.92 94.00
C VAL A 21 0.42 0.01 92.99
N LYS A 22 1.50 0.70 93.38
CA LYS A 22 2.26 1.57 92.47
C LYS A 22 2.91 0.77 91.34
N LYS A 23 3.58 -0.36 91.64
CA LYS A 23 4.12 -1.27 90.60
C LYS A 23 3.01 -1.82 89.69
N MET A 24 1.86 -2.18 90.26
CA MET A 24 0.72 -2.69 89.49
C MET A 24 0.11 -1.63 88.59
N SER A 25 0.06 -0.37 89.03
CA SER A 25 -0.33 0.77 88.18
C SER A 25 0.65 1.00 87.03
N SER A 26 1.96 0.94 87.28
CA SER A 26 2.97 1.09 86.24
C SER A 26 2.96 -0.06 85.23
N ILE A 27 2.70 -1.29 85.68
CA ILE A 27 2.51 -2.46 84.80
C ILE A 27 1.23 -2.28 83.95
N SER A 28 0.16 -1.77 84.53
CA SER A 28 -1.09 -1.46 83.81
C SER A 28 -0.86 -0.40 82.73
N ASP A 29 -0.16 0.68 83.04
CA ASP A 29 0.17 1.74 82.10
C ASP A 29 1.12 1.25 80.99
N ALA A 30 2.12 0.43 81.33
CA ALA A 30 2.99 -0.22 80.36
C ALA A 30 2.21 -1.18 79.44
N THR A 31 1.28 -1.96 80.00
CA THR A 31 0.41 -2.87 79.23
C THR A 31 -0.51 -2.10 78.29
N LYS A 32 -1.05 -0.97 78.75
CA LYS A 32 -1.92 -0.10 77.95
C LYS A 32 -1.14 0.57 76.81
N THR A 33 0.10 0.98 77.07
CA THR A 33 1.02 1.51 76.07
C THR A 33 1.34 0.44 75.03
N LEU A 34 1.75 -0.76 75.45
CA LEU A 34 2.01 -1.89 74.56
C LEU A 34 0.77 -2.26 73.73
N ALA A 35 -0.42 -2.26 74.32
CA ALA A 35 -1.66 -2.53 73.58
C ALA A 35 -1.94 -1.47 72.50
N SER A 36 -1.66 -0.19 72.78
CA SER A 36 -1.77 0.89 71.78
C SER A 36 -0.73 0.75 70.66
N GLU A 37 0.47 0.28 70.99
CA GLU A 37 1.57 0.07 70.07
C GLU A 37 1.31 -1.15 69.18
N VAL A 38 0.82 -2.27 69.74
CA VAL A 38 0.34 -3.44 68.99
C VAL A 38 -0.80 -3.08 68.05
N LYS A 39 -1.73 -2.21 68.47
CA LYS A 39 -2.81 -1.72 67.61
C LYS A 39 -2.25 -0.89 66.43
N THR A 40 -1.27 -0.04 66.70
CA THR A 40 -0.58 0.74 65.65
C THR A 40 0.17 -0.20 64.69
N MET A 41 0.87 -1.20 65.21
CA MET A 41 1.58 -2.20 64.41
C MET A 41 0.64 -3.05 63.56
N SER A 42 -0.53 -3.43 64.08
CA SER A 42 -1.57 -4.11 63.32
C SER A 42 -2.09 -3.24 62.17
N LYS A 43 -2.27 -1.94 62.40
CA LYS A 43 -2.67 -0.98 61.35
C LYS A 43 -1.62 -0.87 60.25
N ILE A 44 -0.33 -0.78 60.62
CA ILE A 44 0.80 -0.79 59.68
C ILE A 44 0.83 -2.09 58.87
N PHE A 45 0.56 -3.24 59.49
CA PHE A 45 0.54 -4.53 58.78
C PHE A 45 -0.57 -4.59 57.71
N VAL A 46 -1.75 -4.04 58.02
CA VAL A 46 -2.86 -3.93 57.05
C VAL A 46 -2.51 -2.97 55.90
N GLU A 47 -1.87 -1.83 56.19
CA GLU A 47 -1.39 -0.93 55.12
C GLU A 47 -0.32 -1.59 54.25
N ASN A 48 0.65 -2.29 54.85
CA ASN A 48 1.67 -3.02 54.12
C ASN A 48 1.06 -4.10 53.21
N GLN A 49 0.00 -4.79 53.64
CA GLN A 49 -0.74 -5.71 52.77
C GLN A 49 -1.38 -5.00 51.58
N LYS A 50 -1.99 -3.82 51.78
CA LYS A 50 -2.55 -3.03 50.67
C LYS A 50 -1.48 -2.61 49.67
N ILE A 51 -0.32 -2.18 50.16
CA ILE A 51 0.83 -1.82 49.31
C ILE A 51 1.28 -3.05 48.50
N LEU A 52 1.41 -4.22 49.13
CA LEU A 52 1.81 -5.45 48.44
C LEU A 52 0.80 -5.88 47.36
N ILE A 53 -0.50 -5.74 47.62
CA ILE A 53 -1.54 -6.00 46.60
C ILE A 53 -1.40 -5.03 45.43
N SER A 54 -1.22 -3.73 45.71
CA SER A 54 -0.99 -2.72 44.66
C SER A 54 0.28 -3.00 43.84
N MET A 55 1.37 -3.44 44.49
CA MET A 55 2.60 -3.86 43.79
C MET A 55 2.36 -5.08 42.91
N LYS A 56 1.57 -6.05 43.36
CA LYS A 56 1.19 -7.21 42.54
C LYS A 56 0.42 -6.77 41.30
N ASP A 57 -0.56 -5.87 41.44
CA ASP A 57 -1.34 -5.36 40.32
C ASP A 57 -0.47 -4.58 39.33
N MET A 58 0.48 -3.77 39.83
CA MET A 58 1.48 -3.10 39.00
C MET A 58 2.37 -4.12 38.25
N ILE A 59 2.85 -5.16 38.92
CA ILE A 59 3.64 -6.22 38.27
C ILE A 59 2.82 -6.89 37.17
N SER A 60 1.55 -7.21 37.41
CA SER A 60 0.67 -7.77 36.38
C SER A 60 0.48 -6.84 35.18
N SER A 61 0.32 -5.52 35.41
CA SER A 61 0.21 -4.52 34.35
C SER A 61 1.51 -4.39 33.54
N VAL A 62 2.67 -4.40 34.22
CA VAL A 62 3.99 -4.41 33.58
C VAL A 62 4.17 -5.68 32.75
N ASN A 63 3.75 -6.83 33.25
CA ASN A 63 3.86 -8.11 32.52
C ASN A 63 2.99 -8.11 31.26
N SER A 64 1.77 -7.58 31.35
CA SER A 64 0.89 -7.38 30.17
C SER A 64 1.52 -6.44 29.14
N SER A 65 2.17 -5.37 29.60
CA SER A 65 2.85 -4.42 28.72
C SER A 65 4.06 -5.07 28.04
N LEU A 66 4.81 -5.91 28.76
CA LEU A 66 5.94 -6.66 28.23
C LEU A 66 5.50 -7.65 27.15
N ASP A 67 4.40 -8.37 27.36
CA ASP A 67 3.81 -9.28 26.35
C ASP A 67 3.40 -8.52 25.08
N GLN A 68 2.83 -7.33 25.22
CA GLN A 68 2.51 -6.48 24.06
C GLN A 68 3.77 -6.01 23.33
N ILE A 69 4.81 -5.57 24.05
CA ILE A 69 6.08 -5.17 23.45
C ILE A 69 6.73 -6.34 22.69
N GLN A 70 6.70 -7.55 23.24
CA GLN A 70 7.21 -8.74 22.54
C GLN A 70 6.42 -9.07 21.28
N LYS A 71 5.08 -8.97 21.31
CA LYS A 71 4.25 -9.14 20.10
C LYS A 71 4.55 -8.09 19.05
N ASN A 72 4.68 -6.82 19.45
CA ASN A 72 5.01 -5.72 18.55
C ASN A 72 6.41 -5.90 17.94
N SER A 73 7.40 -6.36 18.71
CA SER A 73 8.73 -6.67 18.21
C SER A 73 8.70 -7.74 17.11
N ARG A 74 7.89 -8.80 17.27
CA ARG A 74 7.71 -9.81 16.21
C ARG A 74 7.06 -9.23 14.95
N GLN A 75 6.05 -8.39 15.11
CA GLN A 75 5.42 -7.70 13.96
C GLN A 75 6.42 -6.77 13.27
N MET A 76 7.26 -6.07 14.01
CA MET A 76 8.27 -5.18 13.45
C MET A 76 9.30 -5.94 12.61
N ASN A 77 9.73 -7.14 13.04
CA ASN A 77 10.60 -7.99 12.24
C ASN A 77 9.96 -8.43 10.92
N ILE A 78 8.65 -8.73 10.92
CA ILE A 78 7.91 -9.08 9.70
C ILE A 78 7.84 -7.87 8.76
N ILE A 79 7.54 -6.68 9.29
CA ILE A 79 7.51 -5.43 8.52
C ILE A 79 8.89 -5.12 7.93
N GLU A 80 9.97 -5.38 8.68
CA GLU A 80 11.33 -5.21 8.18
C GLU A 80 11.64 -6.15 7.02
N GLU A 81 11.28 -7.43 7.12
CA GLU A 81 11.43 -8.40 6.03
C GLU A 81 10.61 -7.99 4.79
N ASP A 82 9.35 -7.58 4.99
CA ASP A 82 8.49 -7.10 3.90
C ASP A 82 9.05 -5.83 3.24
N THR A 83 9.67 -4.94 4.03
CA THR A 83 10.33 -3.73 3.51
C THR A 83 11.54 -4.09 2.66
N GLN A 84 12.33 -5.09 3.07
CA GLN A 84 13.44 -5.59 2.25
C GLN A 84 12.96 -6.24 0.95
N ARG A 85 11.86 -7.01 1.01
CA ARG A 85 11.21 -7.58 -0.19
C ARG A 85 10.64 -6.50 -1.12
N LEU A 86 10.05 -5.44 -0.56
CA LEU A 86 9.60 -4.29 -1.32
C LEU A 86 10.77 -3.58 -2.01
N PHE A 87 11.92 -3.44 -1.33
CA PHE A 87 13.10 -2.81 -1.92
C PHE A 87 13.67 -3.63 -3.08
N SER A 88 13.72 -4.96 -2.96
CA SER A 88 14.14 -5.85 -4.05
C SER A 88 13.14 -5.84 -5.21
N GLY A 89 11.83 -5.85 -4.93
CA GLY A 89 10.78 -5.67 -5.92
C GLY A 89 10.85 -4.32 -6.64
N MET A 90 11.10 -3.23 -5.90
CA MET A 90 11.27 -1.89 -6.47
C MET A 90 12.47 -1.80 -7.40
N SER A 91 13.57 -2.50 -7.05
CA SER A 91 14.73 -2.63 -7.94
C SER A 91 14.37 -3.33 -9.26
N GLN A 92 13.55 -4.39 -9.21
CA GLN A 92 13.03 -5.05 -10.42
C GLN A 92 12.10 -4.15 -11.23
N VAL A 93 11.20 -3.41 -10.59
CA VAL A 93 10.32 -2.44 -11.26
C VAL A 93 11.15 -1.37 -11.98
N LYS A 94 12.24 -0.89 -11.37
CA LYS A 94 13.17 0.04 -12.01
C LYS A 94 13.85 -0.57 -13.24
N ALA A 95 14.21 -1.86 -13.18
CA ALA A 95 14.72 -2.58 -14.34
C ALA A 95 13.65 -2.73 -15.45
N HIS A 96 12.39 -2.98 -15.08
CA HIS A 96 11.27 -3.00 -16.02
C HIS A 96 11.02 -1.62 -16.65
N SER A 97 11.15 -0.52 -15.91
CA SER A 97 11.05 0.84 -16.46
C SER A 97 12.03 1.07 -17.60
N ASN A 98 13.30 0.67 -17.42
CA ASN A 98 14.30 0.76 -18.49
C ASN A 98 13.94 -0.11 -19.71
N LEU A 99 13.26 -1.23 -19.49
CA LEU A 99 12.78 -2.11 -20.56
C LEU A 99 11.59 -1.47 -21.30
N ILE A 100 10.68 -0.82 -20.58
CA ILE A 100 9.58 -0.03 -21.16
C ILE A 100 10.14 1.10 -22.02
N ASP A 101 11.15 1.83 -21.57
CA ASP A 101 11.79 2.88 -22.37
C ASP A 101 12.43 2.34 -23.66
N LYS A 102 13.01 1.13 -23.61
CA LYS A 102 13.52 0.45 -24.81
C LYS A 102 12.39 0.03 -25.76
N ILE A 103 11.32 -0.54 -25.22
CA ILE A 103 10.13 -0.91 -25.99
C ILE A 103 9.52 0.33 -26.65
N ASN A 104 9.40 1.43 -25.91
CA ASN A 104 8.83 2.67 -26.42
C ASN A 104 9.69 3.26 -27.56
N ASN A 105 11.02 3.22 -27.41
CA ASN A 105 11.94 3.56 -28.51
C ASN A 105 11.80 2.65 -29.73
N GLN A 106 11.58 1.34 -29.52
CA GLN A 106 11.34 0.40 -30.63
C GLN A 106 10.00 0.69 -31.32
N ILE A 107 8.94 0.97 -30.57
CA ILE A 107 7.61 1.34 -31.08
C ILE A 107 7.73 2.60 -31.95
N ASN A 108 8.43 3.64 -31.47
CA ASN A 108 8.65 4.85 -32.26
C ASN A 108 9.39 4.58 -33.58
N LYS A 109 10.42 3.71 -33.56
CA LYS A 109 11.12 3.31 -34.80
C LYS A 109 10.23 2.51 -35.75
N LEU A 110 9.36 1.64 -35.21
CA LEU A 110 8.41 0.85 -35.97
C LEU A 110 7.35 1.74 -36.61
N GLN A 111 6.86 2.74 -35.87
CA GLN A 111 5.90 3.71 -36.36
C GLN A 111 6.48 4.52 -37.54
N ASP A 112 7.73 4.98 -37.43
CA ASP A 112 8.44 5.65 -38.53
C ASP A 112 8.63 4.72 -39.75
N HIS A 113 8.86 3.41 -39.55
CA HIS A 113 8.90 2.44 -40.65
C HIS A 113 7.53 2.24 -41.30
N VAL A 114 6.46 2.15 -40.51
CA VAL A 114 5.09 2.02 -41.02
C VAL A 114 4.69 3.26 -41.82
N GLU A 115 5.07 4.44 -41.35
CA GLU A 115 4.83 5.71 -42.04
C GLU A 115 5.58 5.76 -43.38
N LYS A 116 6.86 5.37 -43.40
CA LYS A 116 7.63 5.22 -44.65
C LYS A 116 7.06 4.19 -45.63
N ILE A 117 6.51 3.08 -45.13
CA ILE A 117 5.84 2.08 -45.97
C ILE A 117 4.56 2.66 -46.56
N ARG A 118 3.78 3.38 -45.75
CA ARG A 118 2.55 4.05 -46.18
C ARG A 118 2.81 5.12 -47.23
N ASP A 119 3.81 5.98 -47.02
CA ASP A 119 4.22 6.98 -48.00
C ASP A 119 4.66 6.35 -49.32
N LYS A 120 5.41 5.24 -49.26
CA LYS A 120 5.79 4.47 -50.46
C LYS A 120 4.57 3.89 -51.16
N GLN A 121 3.57 3.41 -50.42
CA GLN A 121 2.35 2.84 -50.96
C GLN A 121 1.45 3.91 -51.61
N GLU A 122 1.41 5.13 -51.06
CA GLU A 122 0.76 6.29 -51.68
C GLU A 122 1.52 6.80 -52.92
N SER A 123 2.86 6.67 -52.95
CA SER A 123 3.70 7.04 -54.11
C SER A 123 3.75 5.99 -55.23
N MET A 124 3.21 4.78 -55.01
CA MET A 124 3.15 3.75 -56.05
C MET A 124 2.19 4.18 -57.17
N PRO A 125 2.55 3.99 -58.46
CA PRO A 125 1.63 4.26 -59.54
C PRO A 125 0.41 3.36 -59.39
N ASP A 126 -0.77 3.99 -59.44
CA ASP A 126 -2.08 3.35 -59.30
C ASP A 126 -2.13 2.04 -60.09
N THR A 127 -2.52 0.93 -59.42
CA THR A 127 -2.57 -0.42 -60.00
C THR A 127 -3.31 -0.43 -61.33
N ASN A 128 -4.28 0.48 -61.50
CA ASN A 128 -5.00 0.72 -62.74
C ASN A 128 -4.10 1.17 -63.91
N LYS A 129 -3.08 2.02 -63.69
CA LYS A 129 -2.13 2.44 -64.74
C LYS A 129 -1.18 1.32 -65.15
N ILE A 130 -0.73 0.50 -64.19
CA ILE A 130 0.06 -0.70 -64.50
C ILE A 130 -0.79 -1.69 -65.28
N MET A 131 -2.04 -1.91 -64.86
CA MET A 131 -2.98 -2.81 -65.52
C MET A 131 -3.37 -2.33 -66.92
N GLN A 132 -3.52 -1.01 -67.11
CA GLN A 132 -3.71 -0.39 -68.41
C GLN A 132 -2.48 -0.61 -69.32
N SER A 133 -1.26 -0.37 -68.83
CA SER A 133 -0.05 -0.60 -69.62
C SER A 133 0.19 -2.07 -69.97
N ILE A 134 -0.20 -3.00 -69.09
CA ILE A 134 -0.19 -4.44 -69.36
C ILE A 134 -1.26 -4.81 -70.39
N ALA A 135 -2.47 -4.25 -70.29
CA ALA A 135 -3.55 -4.45 -71.26
C ALA A 135 -3.16 -3.93 -72.65
N ASP A 136 -2.61 -2.73 -72.74
CA ASP A 136 -2.14 -2.13 -74.00
C ASP A 136 -1.02 -2.97 -74.64
N ASN A 137 -0.09 -3.50 -73.82
CA ASN A 137 0.94 -4.43 -74.29
C ASN A 137 0.37 -5.79 -74.73
N LEU A 138 -0.65 -6.31 -74.04
CA LEU A 138 -1.32 -7.57 -74.39
C LEU A 138 -2.04 -7.46 -75.73
N ASP A 139 -2.73 -6.34 -75.98
CA ASP A 139 -3.40 -6.07 -77.25
C ASP A 139 -2.41 -5.88 -78.40
N SER A 140 -1.28 -5.19 -78.15
CA SER A 140 -0.18 -5.09 -79.13
C SER A 140 0.43 -6.46 -79.47
N THR A 141 0.64 -7.31 -78.46
CA THR A 141 1.15 -8.68 -78.64
C THR A 141 0.16 -9.52 -79.46
N ARG A 142 -1.13 -9.43 -79.15
CA ARG A 142 -2.21 -10.12 -79.89
C ARG A 142 -2.30 -9.66 -81.35
N ASN A 143 -2.12 -8.37 -81.61
CA ASN A 143 -2.10 -7.82 -82.96
C ASN A 143 -0.89 -8.33 -83.76
N ASN A 144 0.30 -8.33 -83.16
CA ASN A 144 1.51 -8.89 -83.78
C ASN A 144 1.34 -10.39 -84.08
N THR A 145 0.70 -11.17 -83.20
CA THR A 145 0.39 -12.58 -83.45
C THR A 145 -0.53 -12.77 -84.66
N LYS A 146 -1.55 -11.92 -84.86
CA LYS A 146 -2.40 -11.97 -86.06
C LYS A 146 -1.62 -11.67 -87.34
N MET A 147 -0.69 -10.71 -87.30
CA MET A 147 0.14 -10.38 -88.46
C MET A 147 1.08 -11.54 -88.84
N ILE A 148 1.66 -12.24 -87.85
CA ILE A 148 2.46 -13.46 -88.06
C ILE A 148 1.61 -14.57 -88.70
N MET A 149 0.35 -14.71 -88.29
CA MET A 149 -0.58 -15.69 -88.86
C MET A 149 -0.83 -15.42 -90.36
N HIS A 150 -1.05 -14.17 -90.76
CA HIS A 150 -1.22 -13.79 -92.17
C HIS A 150 0.08 -13.91 -93.00
N VAL A 151 1.25 -13.69 -92.40
CA VAL A 151 2.55 -13.97 -93.05
C VAL A 151 2.72 -15.48 -93.26
N SER A 152 2.29 -16.30 -92.31
CA SER A 152 2.32 -17.76 -92.43
C SER A 152 1.39 -18.27 -93.53
N GLU A 153 0.18 -17.72 -93.65
CA GLU A 153 -0.76 -18.04 -94.75
C GLU A 153 -0.22 -17.66 -96.13
N LYS A 154 0.47 -16.51 -96.25
CA LYS A 154 1.15 -16.12 -97.51
C LYS A 154 2.33 -17.03 -97.86
N THR A 155 3.04 -17.55 -96.87
CA THR A 155 4.21 -18.44 -97.06
C THR A 155 3.76 -19.81 -97.57
N GLU A 156 2.60 -20.31 -97.13
CA GLU A 156 2.01 -21.55 -97.65
C GLU A 156 1.53 -21.41 -99.11
N LYS A 157 1.05 -20.21 -99.50
CA LYS A 157 0.65 -19.92 -100.87
C LYS A 157 1.84 -19.86 -101.84
N ILE A 158 2.98 -19.33 -101.39
CA ILE A 158 4.26 -19.31 -102.15
C ILE A 158 4.81 -20.74 -102.34
N ARG A 159 4.62 -21.63 -101.35
CA ARG A 159 5.02 -23.04 -101.46
C ARG A 159 4.26 -23.77 -102.57
N GLU A 160 2.96 -23.50 -102.73
CA GLU A 160 2.17 -24.13 -103.80
C GLU A 160 2.44 -23.55 -105.20
N GLU A 161 2.82 -22.27 -105.32
CA GLU A 161 3.22 -21.68 -106.61
C GLU A 161 4.56 -22.25 -107.13
N ILE A 162 5.49 -22.64 -106.24
CA ILE A 162 6.78 -23.29 -106.61
C ILE A 162 6.57 -24.73 -107.10
N LYS A 163 5.54 -25.42 -106.60
CA LYS A 163 5.22 -26.81 -106.96
C LYS A 163 4.66 -26.93 -108.39
N HIS A 164 4.08 -25.85 -108.92
CA HIS A 164 3.57 -25.79 -110.29
C HIS A 164 4.62 -25.43 -111.36
N ALA A 165 5.87 -25.11 -110.97
CA ALA A 165 6.91 -24.64 -111.89
C ALA A 165 7.90 -25.72 -112.39
N VAL A 166 7.69 -27.01 -112.09
CA VAL A 166 8.64 -28.09 -112.43
C VAL A 166 8.01 -29.16 -113.32
N ASN A 167 7.62 -28.79 -114.55
CA ASN A 167 7.41 -29.76 -115.63
C ASN A 167 7.53 -29.08 -117.00
N ASN A 168 8.65 -29.32 -117.69
CA ASN A 168 8.78 -29.28 -119.15
C ASN A 168 10.14 -29.86 -119.57
N SER A 169 10.14 -31.01 -120.25
CA SER A 169 11.06 -31.35 -121.36
C SER A 169 10.76 -32.76 -121.89
N GLU A 170 10.25 -32.84 -123.13
CA GLU A 170 10.04 -34.05 -123.94
C GLU A 170 10.86 -33.97 -125.24
N SER A 171 11.39 -35.11 -125.73
CA SER A 171 11.68 -35.50 -127.15
C SER A 171 12.33 -36.90 -127.13
N LEU A 172 11.91 -38.02 -127.74
CA LEU A 172 11.25 -38.45 -129.00
C LEU A 172 12.22 -38.96 -130.11
N SER A 173 12.05 -40.26 -130.49
CA SER A 173 12.11 -40.86 -131.85
C SER A 173 13.41 -40.91 -132.69
N SER A 174 13.95 -42.13 -132.90
CA SER A 174 14.38 -42.65 -134.23
C SER A 174 14.84 -44.11 -134.20
N LEU A 175 14.19 -45.01 -134.97
CA LEU A 175 14.82 -45.89 -135.99
C LEU A 175 13.83 -46.95 -136.49
N SER A 176 12.92 -46.44 -137.32
CA SER A 176 11.91 -47.14 -138.12
C SER A 176 12.47 -47.63 -139.47
N ASN A 177 13.76 -47.98 -139.58
CA ASN A 177 14.46 -48.08 -140.87
C ASN A 177 15.34 -49.33 -141.10
N GLU A 178 15.04 -50.50 -140.51
CA GLU A 178 15.70 -51.76 -140.91
C GLU A 178 14.70 -52.90 -141.17
N ILE A 179 13.66 -52.60 -141.96
CA ILE A 179 12.82 -53.56 -142.68
C ILE A 179 13.37 -53.87 -144.11
N GLY A 180 14.56 -53.37 -144.47
CA GLY A 180 15.09 -53.47 -145.86
C GLY A 180 15.83 -54.77 -146.20
N GLU A 181 16.46 -55.42 -145.23
CA GLU A 181 17.38 -56.54 -145.43
C GLU A 181 17.04 -57.62 -144.39
N LEU A 182 16.33 -58.71 -144.64
CA LEU A 182 16.64 -59.74 -145.61
C LEU A 182 15.37 -60.57 -145.79
N ARG A 183 14.52 -60.03 -146.66
CA ARG A 183 13.49 -60.69 -147.50
C ARG A 183 14.08 -61.83 -148.37
N LYS A 184 15.19 -62.45 -147.96
CA LYS A 184 16.01 -63.41 -148.71
C LYS A 184 16.11 -64.78 -148.01
N SER A 185 15.71 -64.90 -146.75
CA SER A 185 15.69 -66.21 -146.05
C SER A 185 14.33 -66.93 -146.14
N THR A 186 13.47 -66.49 -147.07
CA THR A 186 12.15 -67.09 -147.38
C THR A 186 12.23 -68.33 -148.28
N SER A 187 13.40 -68.88 -148.60
CA SER A 187 13.48 -69.94 -149.63
C SER A 187 13.58 -71.38 -149.12
N GLU A 188 13.81 -71.63 -147.84
CA GLU A 188 14.03 -72.98 -147.33
C GLU A 188 13.25 -73.17 -146.02
N ILE A 189 12.81 -74.40 -145.75
CA ILE A 189 11.98 -74.81 -144.60
C ILE A 189 10.46 -74.80 -144.89
N SER A 190 10.12 -75.27 -146.09
CA SER A 190 8.78 -75.72 -146.52
C SER A 190 8.45 -77.16 -146.04
N SER A 191 9.04 -77.69 -144.97
CA SER A 191 8.92 -79.13 -144.65
C SER A 191 8.95 -79.58 -143.17
N LYS A 192 8.51 -78.76 -142.20
CA LYS A 192 8.44 -79.21 -140.78
C LYS A 192 7.28 -78.64 -139.94
N THR A 193 6.06 -78.75 -140.47
CA THR A 193 4.85 -78.16 -139.85
C THR A 193 4.20 -79.00 -138.72
N GLU A 194 4.67 -80.20 -138.38
CA GLU A 194 3.99 -81.06 -137.39
C GLU A 194 4.55 -81.00 -135.95
N SER A 195 5.60 -80.23 -135.69
CA SER A 195 6.15 -80.00 -134.34
C SER A 195 5.75 -78.65 -133.70
N LEU A 196 4.90 -77.85 -134.38
CA LEU A 196 4.54 -76.49 -133.98
C LEU A 196 3.30 -76.40 -133.06
N SER A 197 2.55 -77.50 -132.88
CA SER A 197 1.37 -77.53 -131.99
C SER A 197 1.73 -77.58 -130.50
N ASN A 198 2.86 -78.20 -130.13
CA ASN A 198 3.24 -78.36 -128.72
C ASN A 198 3.89 -77.09 -128.14
N LEU A 199 4.67 -76.36 -128.95
CA LEU A 199 5.23 -75.05 -128.55
C LEU A 199 4.15 -73.97 -128.36
N HIS A 200 3.04 -74.03 -129.10
CA HIS A 200 1.93 -73.06 -128.91
C HIS A 200 1.26 -73.21 -127.53
N LYS A 201 1.18 -74.45 -127.02
CA LYS A 201 0.60 -74.74 -125.70
C LYS A 201 1.51 -74.28 -124.56
N GLU A 202 2.82 -74.53 -124.67
CA GLU A 202 3.82 -74.02 -123.70
C GLU A 202 3.92 -72.48 -123.74
N ILE A 203 3.82 -71.85 -124.93
CA ILE A 203 3.83 -70.37 -125.04
C ILE A 203 2.57 -69.75 -124.43
N GLU A 204 1.41 -70.39 -124.52
CA GLU A 204 0.20 -69.90 -123.84
C GLU A 204 0.22 -70.14 -122.33
N GLU A 205 0.81 -71.23 -121.83
CA GLU A 205 1.08 -71.40 -120.39
C GLU A 205 2.06 -70.33 -119.87
N VAL A 206 3.17 -70.06 -120.58
CA VAL A 206 4.12 -68.99 -120.21
C VAL A 206 3.47 -67.60 -120.28
N ARG A 207 2.57 -67.35 -121.25
CA ARG A 207 1.80 -66.09 -121.29
C ARG A 207 0.85 -65.96 -120.11
N GLN A 208 0.21 -67.05 -119.71
CA GLN A 208 -0.64 -67.09 -118.54
C GLN A 208 0.17 -66.82 -117.26
N ASP A 209 1.32 -67.47 -117.09
CA ASP A 209 2.25 -67.22 -115.97
C ASP A 209 2.75 -65.77 -115.94
N THR A 210 3.05 -65.19 -117.11
CA THR A 210 3.48 -63.79 -117.23
C THR A 210 2.36 -62.82 -116.82
N ARG A 211 1.10 -63.11 -117.18
CA ARG A 211 -0.07 -62.34 -116.71
C ARG A 211 -0.26 -62.47 -115.20
N GLU A 212 -0.09 -63.68 -114.64
CA GLU A 212 -0.15 -63.89 -113.19
C GLU A 212 0.96 -63.14 -112.46
N ILE A 213 2.19 -63.15 -112.97
CA ILE A 213 3.31 -62.36 -112.43
C ILE A 213 2.99 -60.86 -112.47
N SER A 214 2.43 -60.36 -113.58
CA SER A 214 2.00 -58.95 -113.69
C SER A 214 0.95 -58.59 -112.62
N SER A 215 -0.03 -59.47 -112.39
CA SER A 215 -1.04 -59.27 -111.35
C SER A 215 -0.45 -59.32 -109.93
N LYS A 216 0.59 -60.14 -109.70
CA LYS A 216 1.34 -60.18 -108.44
C LYS A 216 2.20 -58.93 -108.25
N ALA A 217 2.76 -58.36 -109.32
CA ALA A 217 3.49 -57.10 -109.28
C ALA A 217 2.58 -55.90 -108.96
N GLU A 218 1.37 -55.86 -109.51
CA GLU A 218 0.36 -54.85 -109.13
C GLU A 218 -0.03 -54.95 -107.65
N LYS A 219 -0.22 -56.18 -107.13
CA LYS A 219 -0.43 -56.41 -105.69
C LYS A 219 0.77 -55.97 -104.83
N MET A 220 1.99 -56.05 -105.36
CA MET A 220 3.20 -55.54 -104.69
C MET A 220 3.17 -54.01 -104.57
N SER A 221 2.74 -53.29 -105.61
CA SER A 221 2.57 -51.83 -105.54
C SER A 221 1.53 -51.41 -104.50
N GLY A 222 0.42 -52.15 -104.38
CA GLY A 222 -0.57 -51.93 -103.31
C GLY A 222 0.00 -52.17 -101.90
N LEU A 223 0.89 -53.14 -101.74
CA LEU A 223 1.62 -53.37 -100.49
C LEU A 223 2.59 -52.24 -100.17
N GLU A 224 3.31 -51.70 -101.15
CA GLU A 224 4.20 -50.54 -100.96
C GLU A 224 3.42 -49.31 -100.47
N GLN A 225 2.26 -49.03 -101.05
CA GLN A 225 1.38 -47.95 -100.59
C GLN A 225 0.91 -48.18 -99.15
N SER A 226 0.53 -49.41 -98.81
CA SER A 226 0.10 -49.78 -97.46
C SER A 226 1.22 -49.62 -96.44
N ILE A 227 2.47 -49.97 -96.79
CA ILE A 227 3.65 -49.78 -95.95
C ILE A 227 3.95 -48.29 -95.75
N SER A 228 3.80 -47.46 -96.79
CA SER A 228 3.98 -46.02 -96.69
C SER A 228 2.95 -45.38 -95.74
N ASN A 229 1.68 -45.79 -95.84
CA ASN A 229 0.62 -45.34 -94.94
C ASN A 229 0.90 -45.77 -93.49
N LEU A 230 1.27 -47.04 -93.26
CA LEU A 230 1.64 -47.55 -91.92
C LEU A 230 2.84 -46.81 -91.34
N LYS A 231 3.83 -46.44 -92.17
CA LYS A 231 4.98 -45.64 -91.73
C LYS A 231 4.56 -44.23 -91.30
N GLY A 232 3.61 -43.62 -91.99
CA GLY A 232 3.00 -42.34 -91.60
C GLY A 232 2.26 -42.45 -90.26
N GLU A 233 1.37 -43.43 -90.13
CA GLU A 233 0.62 -43.71 -88.89
C GLU A 233 1.56 -43.99 -87.70
N LEU A 234 2.65 -44.73 -87.92
CA LEU A 234 3.67 -44.98 -86.90
C LEU A 234 4.36 -43.67 -86.47
N GLY A 235 4.65 -42.76 -87.40
CA GLY A 235 5.17 -41.42 -87.10
C GLY A 235 4.21 -40.62 -86.21
N ASP A 236 2.92 -40.64 -86.51
CA ASP A 236 1.89 -39.98 -85.69
C ASP A 236 1.78 -40.61 -84.30
N ILE A 237 1.93 -41.92 -84.17
CA ILE A 237 1.95 -42.62 -82.88
C ILE A 237 3.19 -42.23 -82.05
N ILE A 238 4.35 -42.07 -82.69
CA ILE A 238 5.58 -41.64 -82.02
C ILE A 238 5.40 -40.23 -81.45
N THR A 239 4.87 -39.28 -82.24
CA THR A 239 4.63 -37.90 -81.75
C THR A 239 3.61 -37.85 -80.61
N LYS A 240 2.56 -38.69 -80.65
CA LYS A 240 1.60 -38.82 -79.54
C LYS A 240 2.23 -39.43 -78.29
N THR A 241 3.18 -40.35 -78.45
CA THR A 241 3.92 -40.96 -77.33
C THR A 241 4.81 -39.93 -76.63
N ASP A 242 5.46 -39.05 -77.38
CA ASP A 242 6.25 -37.94 -76.82
C ASP A 242 5.37 -36.96 -76.02
N ALA A 243 4.18 -36.63 -76.54
CA ALA A 243 3.21 -35.82 -75.81
C ALA A 243 2.76 -36.50 -74.49
N MET A 244 2.59 -37.83 -74.50
CA MET A 244 2.25 -38.63 -73.32
C MET A 244 3.38 -38.61 -72.27
N SER A 245 4.64 -38.61 -72.70
CA SER A 245 5.80 -38.45 -71.83
C SER A 245 5.80 -37.09 -71.12
N SER A 246 5.49 -36.01 -71.86
CA SER A 246 5.31 -34.66 -71.28
C SER A 246 4.14 -34.59 -70.30
N MET A 247 3.04 -35.30 -70.57
CA MET A 247 1.91 -35.34 -69.64
C MET A 247 2.29 -36.06 -68.34
N ASN A 248 3.11 -37.12 -68.45
CA ASN A 248 3.64 -37.85 -67.30
C ASN A 248 4.55 -36.99 -66.39
N SER A 249 5.30 -36.04 -66.95
CA SER A 249 6.10 -35.12 -66.13
C SER A 249 5.20 -34.09 -65.43
N GLN A 250 4.17 -33.57 -66.11
CA GLN A 250 3.18 -32.68 -65.50
C GLN A 250 2.42 -33.36 -64.36
N ILE A 251 1.99 -34.62 -64.54
CA ILE A 251 1.32 -35.40 -63.49
C ILE A 251 2.22 -35.57 -62.26
N ARG A 252 3.52 -35.82 -62.45
CA ARG A 252 4.46 -35.88 -61.33
C ARG A 252 4.56 -34.56 -60.59
N ASN A 253 4.61 -33.43 -61.30
CA ASN A 253 4.64 -32.11 -60.67
C ASN A 253 3.37 -31.84 -59.86
N VAL A 254 2.19 -32.19 -60.40
CA VAL A 254 0.92 -32.10 -59.65
C VAL A 254 0.97 -32.95 -58.39
N GLY A 255 1.54 -34.16 -58.45
CA GLY A 255 1.78 -35.01 -57.27
C GLY A 255 2.63 -34.31 -56.19
N LEU A 256 3.72 -33.66 -56.59
CA LEU A 256 4.58 -32.90 -55.66
C LEU A 256 3.88 -31.68 -55.04
N GLU A 257 3.04 -31.00 -55.82
CA GLU A 257 2.22 -29.89 -55.32
C GLU A 257 1.16 -30.37 -54.33
N ILE A 258 0.52 -31.51 -54.60
CA ILE A 258 -0.43 -32.16 -53.68
C ILE A 258 0.27 -32.53 -52.36
N ASP A 259 1.44 -33.17 -52.41
CA ASP A 259 2.22 -33.49 -51.20
C ASP A 259 2.57 -32.23 -50.39
N SER A 260 2.87 -31.13 -51.07
CA SER A 260 3.15 -29.84 -50.43
C SER A 260 1.90 -29.24 -49.79
N LEU A 261 0.73 -29.38 -50.43
CA LEU A 261 -0.56 -28.96 -49.88
C LEU A 261 -0.98 -29.80 -48.67
N ILE A 262 -0.72 -31.11 -48.70
CA ILE A 262 -0.96 -32.00 -47.55
C ILE A 262 -0.13 -31.54 -46.34
N LYS A 263 1.17 -31.29 -46.53
CA LYS A 263 2.04 -30.76 -45.47
C LYS A 263 1.56 -29.42 -44.90
N LYS A 264 1.07 -28.52 -45.76
CA LYS A 264 0.45 -27.26 -45.33
C LYS A 264 -0.82 -27.50 -44.52
N THR A 265 -1.63 -28.49 -44.90
CA THR A 265 -2.85 -28.88 -44.19
C THR A 265 -2.53 -29.42 -42.79
N ASP A 266 -1.50 -30.26 -42.66
CA ASP A 266 -1.04 -30.77 -41.35
C ASP A 266 -0.55 -29.62 -40.45
N SER A 267 0.18 -28.65 -41.03
CA SER A 267 0.64 -27.46 -40.31
C SER A 267 -0.53 -26.59 -39.83
N LEU A 268 -1.60 -26.48 -40.64
CA LEU A 268 -2.81 -25.76 -40.26
C LEU A 268 -3.58 -26.46 -39.14
N SER A 269 -3.60 -27.80 -39.14
CA SER A 269 -4.18 -28.59 -38.06
C SER A 269 -3.42 -28.39 -36.74
N ALA A 270 -2.09 -28.39 -36.78
CA ALA A 270 -1.25 -28.08 -35.62
C ALA A 270 -1.54 -26.67 -35.08
N LEU A 271 -1.60 -25.66 -35.96
CA LEU A 271 -1.97 -24.29 -35.59
C LEU A 271 -3.38 -24.23 -34.94
N GLY A 272 -4.33 -25.03 -35.42
CA GLY A 272 -5.66 -25.12 -34.83
C GLY A 272 -5.65 -25.66 -33.39
N ASN A 273 -4.77 -26.61 -33.09
CA ASN A 273 -4.57 -27.11 -31.72
C ASN A 273 -3.93 -26.04 -30.82
N ASP A 274 -2.93 -25.32 -31.32
CA ASP A 274 -2.30 -24.22 -30.59
C ASP A 274 -3.31 -23.12 -30.25
N ILE A 275 -4.18 -22.74 -31.21
CA ILE A 275 -5.26 -21.77 -30.96
C ILE A 275 -6.22 -22.26 -29.88
N ARG A 276 -6.57 -23.55 -29.89
CA ARG A 276 -7.41 -24.14 -28.83
C ARG A 276 -6.74 -24.10 -27.46
N SER A 277 -5.42 -24.34 -27.40
CA SER A 277 -4.64 -24.24 -26.17
C SER A 277 -4.58 -22.80 -25.66
N ILE A 278 -4.29 -21.84 -26.54
CA ILE A 278 -4.30 -20.41 -26.19
C ILE A 278 -5.67 -19.99 -25.67
N ASN A 279 -6.76 -20.47 -26.28
CA ASN A 279 -8.11 -20.15 -25.84
C ASN A 279 -8.43 -20.73 -24.44
N SER A 280 -7.95 -21.93 -24.12
CA SER A 280 -8.14 -22.50 -22.78
C SER A 280 -7.32 -21.75 -21.73
N GLU A 281 -6.07 -21.40 -22.03
CA GLU A 281 -5.22 -20.56 -21.18
C GLU A 281 -5.83 -19.17 -20.96
N PHE A 282 -6.35 -18.54 -22.01
CA PHE A 282 -7.03 -17.25 -21.91
C PHE A 282 -8.28 -17.31 -21.03
N THR A 283 -9.05 -18.39 -21.12
CA THR A 283 -10.22 -18.62 -20.26
C THR A 283 -9.80 -18.77 -18.80
N ASN A 284 -8.78 -19.58 -18.53
CA ASN A 284 -8.23 -19.73 -17.17
C ASN A 284 -7.66 -18.41 -16.61
N PHE A 285 -6.97 -17.64 -17.46
CA PHE A 285 -6.45 -16.32 -17.08
C PHE A 285 -7.60 -15.37 -16.74
N LYS A 286 -8.65 -15.33 -17.57
CA LYS A 286 -9.85 -14.52 -17.31
C LYS A 286 -10.48 -14.88 -15.97
N ASP A 287 -10.67 -16.16 -15.68
CA ASP A 287 -11.27 -16.61 -14.42
C ASP A 287 -10.40 -16.25 -13.22
N SER A 288 -9.08 -16.37 -13.34
CA SER A 288 -8.13 -15.95 -12.31
C SER A 288 -8.19 -14.44 -12.04
N ILE A 289 -8.27 -13.62 -13.09
CA ILE A 289 -8.39 -12.16 -12.96
C ILE A 289 -9.73 -11.79 -12.32
N VAL A 290 -10.84 -12.41 -12.74
CA VAL A 290 -12.16 -12.17 -12.13
C VAL A 290 -12.14 -12.51 -10.64
N GLY A 291 -11.59 -13.66 -10.26
CA GLY A 291 -11.47 -14.07 -8.85
C GLY A 291 -10.59 -13.12 -8.04
N LYS A 292 -9.46 -12.66 -8.59
CA LYS A 292 -8.60 -11.65 -7.94
C LYS A 292 -9.31 -10.31 -7.77
N ASN A 293 -10.11 -9.89 -8.75
CA ASN A 293 -10.85 -8.64 -8.68
C ASN A 293 -11.95 -8.70 -7.60
N GLN A 294 -12.68 -9.82 -7.51
CA GLN A 294 -13.65 -10.04 -6.44
C GLN A 294 -12.98 -10.00 -5.04
N ASN A 295 -11.81 -10.61 -4.88
CA ASN A 295 -11.06 -10.53 -3.62
C ASN A 295 -10.59 -9.09 -3.31
N LEU A 296 -10.21 -8.32 -4.33
CA LEU A 296 -9.84 -6.92 -4.18
C LEU A 296 -11.04 -6.09 -3.71
N ASP A 297 -12.22 -6.28 -4.33
CA ASP A 297 -13.45 -5.58 -3.97
C ASP A 297 -13.85 -5.87 -2.51
N GLU A 298 -13.73 -7.13 -2.07
CA GLU A 298 -13.97 -7.53 -0.67
C GLU A 298 -12.99 -6.82 0.28
N LYS A 299 -11.67 -6.84 -0.02
CA LYS A 299 -10.67 -6.14 0.79
C LYS A 299 -10.86 -4.63 0.84
N ILE A 300 -11.29 -4.02 -0.27
CA ILE A 300 -11.61 -2.58 -0.32
C ILE A 300 -12.81 -2.29 0.58
N SER A 301 -13.83 -3.16 0.58
CA SER A 301 -14.99 -3.04 1.46
C SER A 301 -14.61 -3.15 2.94
N ASP A 302 -13.80 -4.14 3.31
CA ASP A 302 -13.29 -4.31 4.69
C ASP A 302 -12.46 -3.10 5.13
N PHE A 303 -11.60 -2.60 4.25
CA PHE A 303 -10.78 -1.41 4.53
C PHE A 303 -11.64 -0.16 4.70
N ALA A 304 -12.70 0.01 3.90
CA ALA A 304 -13.66 1.09 4.06
C ALA A 304 -14.38 1.02 5.41
N GLU A 305 -14.74 -0.18 5.87
CA GLU A 305 -15.33 -0.37 7.21
C GLU A 305 -14.33 -0.01 8.32
N LEU A 306 -13.07 -0.43 8.20
CA LEU A 306 -12.00 -0.05 9.14
C LEU A 306 -11.76 1.46 9.18
N LEU A 307 -11.76 2.13 8.02
CA LEU A 307 -11.64 3.59 7.94
C LEU A 307 -12.80 4.29 8.65
N ASN A 308 -14.03 3.81 8.48
CA ASN A 308 -15.20 4.37 9.15
C ASN A 308 -15.16 4.16 10.68
N LYS A 309 -14.72 2.99 11.14
CA LYS A 309 -14.50 2.74 12.58
C LYS A 309 -13.42 3.65 13.14
N ASN A 310 -12.31 3.81 12.42
CA ASN A 310 -11.21 4.68 12.83
C ASN A 310 -11.64 6.16 12.89
N SER A 311 -12.40 6.64 11.90
CA SER A 311 -12.90 8.02 11.91
C SER A 311 -13.83 8.27 13.10
N ALA A 312 -14.70 7.32 13.44
CA ALA A 312 -15.54 7.39 14.64
C ALA A 312 -14.70 7.41 15.92
N SER A 313 -13.69 6.54 16.04
CA SER A 313 -12.78 6.52 17.19
C SER A 313 -11.98 7.82 17.34
N ILE A 314 -11.52 8.43 16.25
CA ILE A 314 -10.83 9.73 16.27
C ILE A 314 -11.77 10.84 16.76
N SER A 315 -13.03 10.84 16.32
CA SER A 315 -14.02 11.80 16.80
C SER A 315 -14.27 11.66 18.31
N GLU A 316 -14.37 10.42 18.81
CA GLU A 316 -14.57 10.17 20.23
C GLU A 316 -13.31 10.53 21.06
N PHE A 317 -12.12 10.24 20.53
CA PHE A 317 -10.85 10.64 21.13
C PHE A 317 -10.77 12.16 21.28
N ASN A 318 -11.03 12.91 20.22
CA ASN A 318 -11.02 14.38 20.27
C ASN A 318 -12.00 14.93 21.31
N LYS A 319 -13.21 14.35 21.40
CA LYS A 319 -14.19 14.73 22.43
C LYS A 319 -13.65 14.50 23.83
N LYS A 320 -13.07 13.33 24.11
CA LYS A 320 -12.45 13.03 25.42
C LYS A 320 -11.26 13.93 25.71
N THR A 321 -10.45 14.27 24.70
CA THR A 321 -9.33 15.22 24.86
C THR A 321 -9.84 16.60 25.27
N TYR A 322 -10.92 17.10 24.67
CA TYR A 322 -11.54 18.37 25.09
C TYR A 322 -12.07 18.31 26.52
N GLU A 323 -12.77 17.23 26.89
CA GLU A 323 -13.27 17.04 28.27
C GLU A 323 -12.12 17.01 29.30
N ILE A 324 -11.04 16.28 29.00
CA ILE A 324 -9.84 16.23 29.86
C ILE A 324 -9.18 17.60 29.96
N SER A 325 -9.05 18.33 28.85
CA SER A 325 -8.47 19.67 28.85
C SER A 325 -9.28 20.63 29.73
N GLN A 326 -10.61 20.54 29.70
CA GLN A 326 -11.49 21.34 30.55
C GLN A 326 -11.30 20.98 32.03
N GLN A 327 -11.30 19.68 32.36
CA GLN A 327 -11.07 19.21 33.73
C GLN A 327 -9.69 19.66 34.26
N LEU A 328 -8.65 19.66 33.43
CA LEU A 328 -7.32 20.15 33.81
C LEU A 328 -7.31 21.66 34.11
N GLN A 329 -8.08 22.47 33.37
CA GLN A 329 -8.22 23.89 33.69
C GLN A 329 -8.95 24.10 35.01
N ASP A 330 -10.02 23.34 35.26
CA ASP A 330 -10.79 23.42 36.51
C ASP A 330 -9.91 23.03 37.70
N ILE A 331 -9.18 21.91 37.62
CA ILE A 331 -8.21 21.48 38.66
C ILE A 331 -7.17 22.57 38.89
N ARG A 332 -6.59 23.14 37.82
CA ARG A 332 -5.59 24.20 37.95
C ARG A 332 -6.15 25.41 38.71
N SER A 333 -7.39 25.80 38.46
CA SER A 333 -8.03 26.91 39.16
C SER A 333 -8.24 26.62 40.65
N VAL A 334 -8.73 25.41 40.98
CA VAL A 334 -8.97 24.96 42.35
C VAL A 334 -7.66 24.83 43.12
N THR A 335 -6.62 24.24 42.50
CA THR A 335 -5.29 24.12 43.09
C THR A 335 -4.67 25.50 43.35
N HIS A 336 -4.80 26.45 42.42
CA HIS A 336 -4.28 27.80 42.63
C HIS A 336 -4.97 28.50 43.81
N LYS A 337 -6.31 28.44 43.87
CA LYS A 337 -7.09 29.02 44.98
C LYS A 337 -6.76 28.37 46.32
N THR A 338 -6.69 27.04 46.36
CA THR A 338 -6.33 26.29 47.58
C THR A 338 -4.93 26.65 48.05
N SER A 339 -3.96 26.68 47.13
CA SER A 339 -2.57 27.04 47.44
C SER A 339 -2.45 28.47 47.97
N GLN A 340 -3.17 29.44 47.38
CA GLN A 340 -3.18 30.82 47.86
C GLN A 340 -3.77 30.88 49.27
N ASN A 341 -4.94 30.29 49.49
CA ASN A 341 -5.59 30.29 50.81
C ASN A 341 -4.71 29.66 51.89
N THR A 342 -4.10 28.50 51.64
CA THR A 342 -3.18 27.87 52.60
C THR A 342 -1.97 28.76 52.88
N SER A 343 -1.42 29.45 51.87
CA SER A 343 -0.31 30.39 52.06
C SER A 343 -0.71 31.57 52.95
N HIS A 344 -1.92 32.11 52.77
CA HIS A 344 -2.44 33.19 53.62
C HIS A 344 -2.72 32.74 55.06
N GLU A 345 -3.28 31.53 55.25
CA GLU A 345 -3.49 30.95 56.58
C GLU A 345 -2.16 30.73 57.32
N VAL A 346 -1.15 30.17 56.66
CA VAL A 346 0.19 29.97 57.23
C VAL A 346 0.85 31.32 57.56
N MET A 347 0.74 32.31 56.67
CA MET A 347 1.23 33.66 56.93
C MET A 347 0.55 34.29 58.16
N GLY A 348 -0.78 34.17 58.27
CA GLY A 348 -1.54 34.65 59.43
C GLY A 348 -1.08 33.99 60.74
N LEU A 349 -0.91 32.67 60.76
CA LEU A 349 -0.41 31.94 61.93
C LEU A 349 1.01 32.33 62.33
N LEU A 350 1.91 32.49 61.36
CA LEU A 350 3.29 32.92 61.63
C LEU A 350 3.33 34.33 62.23
N ARG A 351 2.57 35.26 61.65
CA ARG A 351 2.45 36.63 62.15
C ARG A 351 1.83 36.70 63.54
N LEU A 352 0.84 35.85 63.81
CA LEU A 352 0.24 35.72 65.13
C LEU A 352 1.25 35.20 66.17
N SER A 353 2.04 34.19 65.81
CA SER A 353 3.09 33.67 66.67
C SER A 353 4.17 34.72 66.95
N GLU A 354 4.61 35.44 65.92
CA GLU A 354 5.56 36.56 66.03
C GLU A 354 5.02 37.65 66.97
N PHE A 355 3.77 38.06 66.79
CA PHE A 355 3.10 39.05 67.62
C PHE A 355 3.02 38.61 69.09
N GLN A 356 2.49 37.40 69.35
CA GLN A 356 2.37 36.87 70.72
C GLN A 356 3.74 36.74 71.41
N SER A 357 4.76 36.30 70.69
CA SER A 357 6.13 36.21 71.20
C SER A 357 6.67 37.59 71.59
N ASN A 358 6.50 38.60 70.72
CA ASN A 358 6.93 39.97 70.99
C ASN A 358 6.25 40.59 72.24
N ILE A 359 4.92 40.46 72.34
CA ILE A 359 4.17 40.97 73.50
C ILE A 359 4.60 40.23 74.78
N ARG A 360 4.79 38.90 74.72
CA ARG A 360 5.27 38.12 75.88
C ARG A 360 6.66 38.56 76.31
N MET A 361 7.61 38.64 75.39
CA MET A 361 9.00 39.03 75.68
C MET A 361 9.08 40.42 76.33
N ARG A 362 8.33 41.39 75.81
CA ARG A 362 8.23 42.74 76.41
C ARG A 362 7.56 42.69 77.79
N SER A 363 6.53 41.86 77.94
CA SER A 363 5.81 41.71 79.19
C SER A 363 6.57 40.97 80.30
N GLU A 364 7.69 40.31 80.00
CA GLU A 364 8.52 39.65 81.02
C GLU A 364 9.55 40.59 81.64
N SER A 365 9.73 41.79 81.10
CA SER A 365 10.67 42.78 81.66
C SER A 365 10.21 43.28 83.03
N LYS A 366 11.15 43.31 83.99
CA LYS A 366 10.88 43.80 85.37
C LYS A 366 10.65 45.31 85.43
N TYR A 367 11.23 46.06 84.48
CA TYR A 367 11.11 47.50 84.39
C TYR A 367 10.68 47.88 82.97
N GLY A 368 9.88 48.93 82.83
CA GLY A 368 9.46 49.43 81.54
C GLY A 368 8.94 50.86 81.67
N THR A 369 8.81 51.50 80.52
CA THR A 369 8.37 52.89 80.39
C THR A 369 7.07 52.98 79.60
N LEU A 370 6.47 54.17 79.56
CA LEU A 370 5.30 54.43 78.71
C LEU A 370 5.60 54.15 77.22
N GLU A 371 6.85 54.37 76.78
CA GLU A 371 7.28 54.08 75.40
C GLU A 371 7.23 52.57 75.09
N ASP A 372 7.45 51.71 76.08
CA ASP A 372 7.34 50.25 75.90
C ASP A 372 5.88 49.81 75.77
N ILE A 373 4.98 50.47 76.51
CA ILE A 373 3.52 50.28 76.39
C ILE A 373 3.03 50.81 75.04
N GLU A 374 3.57 51.92 74.55
CA GLU A 374 3.31 52.45 73.21
C GLU A 374 3.74 51.45 72.12
N LYS A 375 4.94 50.87 72.24
CA LYS A 375 5.41 49.84 71.31
C LYS A 375 4.52 48.59 71.33
N MET A 376 4.09 48.13 72.50
CA MET A 376 3.16 46.99 72.61
C MET A 376 1.78 47.30 72.01
N THR A 377 1.31 48.54 72.20
CA THR A 377 0.03 49.01 71.64
C THR A 377 0.11 49.16 70.12
N GLY A 378 1.18 49.73 69.60
CA GLY A 378 1.45 49.83 68.16
C GLY A 378 1.57 48.46 67.49
N GLN A 379 2.29 47.51 68.12
CA GLN A 379 2.34 46.12 67.63
C GLN A 379 0.95 45.46 67.60
N THR A 380 0.09 45.77 68.56
CA THR A 380 -1.29 45.26 68.60
C THR A 380 -2.13 45.86 67.46
N LYS A 381 -1.97 47.16 67.17
CA LYS A 381 -2.61 47.87 66.07
C LYS A 381 -2.20 47.31 64.70
N ASP A 382 -0.90 47.15 64.49
CA ASP A 382 -0.36 46.61 63.23
C ASP A 382 -0.88 45.20 62.95
N MET A 383 -1.00 44.38 64.00
CA MET A 383 -1.50 43.02 63.90
C MET A 383 -3.00 42.98 63.54
N VAL A 384 -3.81 43.86 64.12
CA VAL A 384 -5.23 44.00 63.75
C VAL A 384 -5.36 44.39 62.27
N ASN A 385 -4.65 45.43 61.84
CA ASN A 385 -4.70 45.92 60.46
C ASN A 385 -4.25 44.85 59.45
N LEU A 386 -3.25 44.04 59.80
CA LEU A 386 -2.76 42.96 58.95
C LEU A 386 -3.82 41.88 58.75
N PHE A 387 -4.54 41.49 59.81
CA PHE A 387 -5.61 40.49 59.73
C PHE A 387 -6.85 41.01 59.00
N ASP A 388 -7.17 42.29 59.13
CA ASP A 388 -8.22 42.94 58.36
C ASP A 388 -7.88 42.98 56.86
N LYS A 389 -6.62 43.27 56.52
CA LYS A 389 -6.16 43.22 55.13
C LYS A 389 -6.22 41.81 54.55
N ILE A 390 -5.73 40.81 55.29
CA ILE A 390 -5.82 39.39 54.88
C ILE A 390 -7.29 38.96 54.72
N SER A 391 -8.19 39.43 55.60
CA SER A 391 -9.63 39.14 55.50
C SER A 391 -10.27 39.70 54.24
N ILE A 392 -9.86 40.89 53.81
CA ILE A 392 -10.34 41.51 52.57
C ILE A 392 -9.80 40.74 51.35
N GLU A 393 -8.53 40.34 51.38
CA GLU A 393 -7.87 39.62 50.27
C GLU A 393 -8.44 38.20 50.06
N VAL A 394 -8.85 37.51 51.13
CA VAL A 394 -9.34 36.12 51.05
C VAL A 394 -10.86 36.04 50.91
N GLU A 395 -11.59 37.18 50.90
CA GLU A 395 -13.06 37.27 50.97
C GLU A 395 -13.70 36.51 52.15
N THR A 396 -12.88 35.99 53.07
CA THR A 396 -13.29 35.31 54.29
C THR A 396 -13.08 36.27 55.45
N LYS A 397 -14.11 36.45 56.31
CA LYS A 397 -13.96 37.21 57.54
C LYS A 397 -13.01 36.46 58.48
N MET A 398 -11.72 36.79 58.43
CA MET A 398 -10.68 36.28 59.33
C MET A 398 -10.11 37.43 60.19
N PRO A 399 -10.96 38.18 60.95
CA PRO A 399 -10.45 39.22 61.83
C PRO A 399 -9.58 38.59 62.92
N LEU A 400 -8.68 39.37 63.50
CA LEU A 400 -7.86 38.92 64.63
C LEU A 400 -8.77 38.38 65.75
N PRO A 401 -8.58 37.12 66.23
CA PRO A 401 -9.45 36.53 67.24
C PRO A 401 -9.55 37.42 68.48
N ILE A 402 -10.76 37.59 69.01
CA ILE A 402 -11.03 38.48 70.14
C ILE A 402 -10.21 38.08 71.38
N GLU A 403 -9.94 36.78 71.54
CA GLU A 403 -9.14 36.23 72.62
C GLU A 403 -7.70 36.74 72.55
N VAL A 404 -7.14 36.92 71.35
CA VAL A 404 -5.79 37.45 71.14
C VAL A 404 -5.76 38.95 71.43
N ARG A 405 -6.79 39.70 71.00
CA ARG A 405 -6.91 41.14 71.31
C ARG A 405 -7.01 41.37 72.81
N GLN A 406 -7.91 40.63 73.47
CA GLN A 406 -8.10 40.65 74.91
C GLN A 406 -6.83 40.26 75.65
N TRP A 407 -6.16 39.16 75.25
CA TRP A 407 -4.91 38.74 75.86
C TRP A 407 -3.82 39.82 75.77
N SER A 408 -3.69 40.48 74.63
CA SER A 408 -2.67 41.51 74.40
C SER A 408 -2.89 42.74 75.25
N ILE A 409 -4.13 43.26 75.25
CA ILE A 409 -4.51 44.42 76.08
C ILE A 409 -4.39 44.08 77.57
N SER A 410 -4.77 42.87 77.98
CA SER A 410 -4.56 42.41 79.35
C SER A 410 -3.09 42.37 79.74
N LYS A 411 -2.20 41.92 78.85
CA LYS A 411 -0.76 41.93 79.11
C LYS A 411 -0.19 43.34 79.20
N ILE A 412 -0.68 44.25 78.37
CA ILE A 412 -0.33 45.69 78.44
C ILE A 412 -0.74 46.26 79.81
N LEU A 413 -1.95 45.98 80.28
CA LEU A 413 -2.45 46.44 81.58
C LEU A 413 -1.70 45.84 82.76
N ASP A 414 -1.36 44.54 82.71
CA ASP A 414 -0.51 43.88 83.72
C ASP A 414 0.88 44.55 83.80
N CYS A 415 1.45 44.93 82.65
CA CYS A 415 2.75 45.62 82.59
C CYS A 415 2.66 47.03 83.16
N ALA A 416 1.60 47.76 82.82
CA ALA A 416 1.36 49.10 83.33
C ALA A 416 1.24 49.13 84.86
N ASP A 417 0.52 48.17 85.45
CA ASP A 417 0.43 48.03 86.90
C ASP A 417 1.79 47.70 87.53
N ARG A 418 2.48 46.69 87.00
CA ARG A 418 3.81 46.27 87.50
C ARG A 418 4.88 47.36 87.38
N TRP A 419 4.81 48.21 86.36
CA TRP A 419 5.73 49.32 86.15
C TRP A 419 5.25 50.65 86.76
N GLU A 420 4.16 50.61 87.55
CA GLU A 420 3.57 51.76 88.25
C GLU A 420 3.20 52.93 87.32
N ILE A 421 2.79 52.62 86.09
CA ILE A 421 2.35 53.62 85.10
C ILE A 421 0.90 54.00 85.39
N ARG A 422 0.59 55.31 85.35
CA ARG A 422 -0.77 55.81 85.61
C ARG A 422 -1.76 55.25 84.59
N PHE A 423 -2.85 54.68 85.09
CA PHE A 423 -3.93 54.12 84.28
C PHE A 423 -4.45 55.09 83.21
N THR A 424 -4.68 56.36 83.55
CA THR A 424 -5.17 57.38 82.62
C THR A 424 -4.28 57.57 81.39
N ASP A 425 -2.95 57.49 81.56
CA ASP A 425 -2.01 57.66 80.45
C ASP A 425 -2.05 56.44 79.51
N VAL A 426 -2.10 55.23 80.10
CA VAL A 426 -2.20 53.96 79.36
C VAL A 426 -3.54 53.85 78.64
N PHE A 427 -4.62 54.23 79.30
CA PHE A 427 -5.97 54.17 78.74
C PHE A 427 -6.14 55.13 77.56
N ARG A 428 -5.64 56.37 77.68
CA ARG A 428 -5.62 57.32 76.55
C ARG A 428 -4.81 56.81 75.38
N LEU A 429 -3.67 56.18 75.64
CA LEU A 429 -2.83 55.60 74.59
C LEU A 429 -3.55 54.46 73.86
N LEU A 430 -4.21 53.56 74.60
CA LEU A 430 -5.01 52.47 74.02
C LEU A 430 -6.15 53.03 73.15
N ILE A 431 -6.90 54.03 73.63
CA ILE A 431 -7.98 54.67 72.88
C ILE A 431 -7.46 55.34 71.60
N THR A 432 -6.33 56.05 71.69
CA THR A 432 -5.77 56.82 70.57
C THR A 432 -5.22 55.90 69.47
N GLU A 433 -4.53 54.83 69.85
CA GLU A 433 -3.84 53.97 68.89
C GLU A 433 -4.70 52.81 68.36
N LEU A 434 -5.58 52.23 69.19
CA LEU A 434 -6.44 51.09 68.78
C LEU A 434 -7.87 51.52 68.43
N GLY A 435 -8.31 52.71 68.85
CA GLY A 435 -9.69 53.18 68.67
C GLY A 435 -10.65 52.68 69.75
N SER A 436 -11.73 53.45 69.98
CA SER A 436 -12.71 53.19 71.04
C SER A 436 -13.38 51.82 70.93
N ASP A 437 -13.67 51.37 69.71
CA ASP A 437 -14.45 50.17 69.46
C ASP A 437 -13.64 48.90 69.77
N ILE A 438 -12.38 48.86 69.34
CA ILE A 438 -11.48 47.73 69.61
C ILE A 438 -11.19 47.61 71.11
N VAL A 439 -10.92 48.75 71.77
CA VAL A 439 -10.67 48.78 73.21
C VAL A 439 -11.90 48.34 73.99
N LYS A 440 -13.11 48.78 73.59
CA LYS A 440 -14.37 48.40 74.23
C LYS A 440 -14.64 46.90 74.17
N GLU A 441 -14.41 46.25 73.04
CA GLU A 441 -14.61 44.80 72.90
C GLU A 441 -13.52 43.97 73.61
N SER A 442 -12.33 44.55 73.76
CA SER A 442 -11.14 43.79 74.18
C SER A 442 -10.71 44.02 75.63
N ILE A 443 -11.29 45.01 76.33
CA ILE A 443 -10.94 45.28 77.74
C ILE A 443 -11.77 44.43 78.69
N ARG A 444 -11.11 43.77 79.66
CA ARG A 444 -11.79 43.03 80.73
C ARG A 444 -11.97 43.91 81.96
N MET A 445 -13.20 44.32 82.24
CA MET A 445 -13.54 45.23 83.34
C MET A 445 -13.16 44.66 84.72
N GLU A 446 -13.23 43.34 84.90
CA GLU A 446 -12.79 42.67 86.13
C GLU A 446 -11.29 42.85 86.38
N GLN A 447 -10.46 42.68 85.34
CA GLN A 447 -9.01 42.85 85.45
C GLN A 447 -8.65 44.30 85.78
N VAL A 448 -9.30 45.28 85.13
CA VAL A 448 -9.03 46.70 85.43
C VAL A 448 -9.41 47.05 86.85
N ARG A 449 -10.54 46.52 87.35
CA ARG A 449 -10.98 46.70 88.74
C ARG A 449 -9.93 46.16 89.71
N ASP A 450 -9.41 44.97 89.43
CA ASP A 450 -8.51 44.26 90.35
C ASP A 450 -7.09 44.88 90.35
N LEU A 451 -6.62 45.42 89.22
CA LEU A 451 -5.31 46.09 89.11
C LEU A 451 -5.35 47.57 89.55
N PHE A 452 -6.29 48.36 89.02
CA PHE A 452 -6.28 49.83 89.15
C PHE A 452 -7.42 50.38 90.02
N GLY A 453 -8.30 49.52 90.52
CA GLY A 453 -9.41 49.89 91.41
C GLY A 453 -10.66 50.46 90.70
N ILE A 454 -11.70 50.74 91.49
CA ILE A 454 -13.05 51.12 91.00
C ILE A 454 -13.02 52.46 90.22
N ARG A 455 -12.11 53.38 90.55
CA ARG A 455 -11.99 54.68 89.86
C ARG A 455 -11.61 54.55 88.38
N ALA A 456 -10.73 53.60 88.06
CA ALA A 456 -10.32 53.32 86.68
C ALA A 456 -11.48 52.71 85.86
N VAL A 457 -12.31 51.88 86.50
CA VAL A 457 -13.51 51.30 85.89
C VAL A 457 -14.54 52.38 85.55
N ASP A 458 -14.73 53.36 86.43
CA ASP A 458 -15.64 54.48 86.20
C ASP A 458 -15.12 55.43 85.10
N GLU A 459 -13.80 55.56 84.94
CA GLU A 459 -13.16 56.29 83.83
C GLU A 459 -13.42 55.60 82.48
N ILE A 460 -13.24 54.27 82.41
CA ILE A 460 -13.57 53.49 81.20
C ILE A 460 -15.05 53.63 80.83
N ARG A 461 -15.95 53.47 81.81
CA ARG A 461 -17.41 53.53 81.57
C ARG A 461 -17.85 54.87 81.01
N ARG A 462 -17.23 55.96 81.48
CA ARG A 462 -17.50 57.34 81.06
C ARG A 462 -17.02 57.60 79.64
N GLU A 463 -15.81 57.16 79.30
CA GLU A 463 -15.17 57.46 78.00
C GLU A 463 -15.61 56.51 76.88
N LEU A 464 -15.92 55.23 77.18
CA LEU A 464 -16.36 54.24 76.18
C LEU A 464 -17.90 54.10 76.06
N ASN A 465 -18.64 54.96 76.77
CA ASN A 465 -20.10 55.01 76.79
C ASN A 465 -20.72 53.60 76.99
N ILE A 466 -20.22 52.86 77.98
CA ILE A 466 -20.68 51.51 78.32
C ILE A 466 -21.78 51.65 79.36
N THR A 467 -23.04 51.71 78.92
CA THR A 467 -24.20 51.56 79.81
C THR A 467 -24.27 50.14 80.36
N SER A 468 -24.68 50.05 81.62
CA SER A 468 -24.62 48.85 82.46
C SER A 468 -25.29 47.61 81.90
#